data_AF-A0AAE3B6H5-F1
#
_entry.id   AF-A0AAE3B6H5-F1
#
_cell.length_a   1.000
_cell.length_b   1.000
_cell.length_c   1.000
_cell.angle_alpha   90.00
_cell.angle_beta   90.00
_cell.angle_gamma   90.00
#
_symmetry.space_group_name_H-M   'P 1'
#
loop_
_entity.id
_entity.type
_entity.pdbx_description
1 polymer ?
#
loop_
_entity_poly.entity_id
_entity_poly.type
_entity_poly.pdbx_seq_one_letter_code
_entity_poly.pdbx_strand_id
1 'polypeptide(L)' 'MTPELWLRQLYGSKSALDGAVVRRKVADVDTIVGCPAFEADVRRRGFRAAQNGTMYVVFCNHEDLRLIE' A
#
# COMPACT_ATOMS: atom_id res chain seq x y z
N MET A 1 -6.50 -12.51 11.28
CA MET A 1 -6.99 -11.34 10.51
C MET A 1 -7.08 -11.77 9.06
N THR A 2 -8.16 -11.48 8.33
CA THR A 2 -8.27 -11.88 6.92
C THR A 2 -7.62 -10.83 6.00
N PRO A 3 -7.18 -11.21 4.78
CA PRO A 3 -6.63 -10.27 3.81
C PRO A 3 -7.56 -9.09 3.53
N GLU A 4 -8.86 -9.36 3.36
CA GLU A 4 -9.86 -8.36 3.00
C GLU A 4 -10.07 -7.35 4.12
N LEU A 5 -10.11 -7.82 5.37
CA LEU A 5 -10.24 -6.95 6.54
C LEU A 5 -9.01 -6.06 6.70
N TRP A 6 -7.80 -6.62 6.50
CA TRP A 6 -6.56 -5.87 6.60
C TRP A 6 -6.48 -4.79 5.51
N LEU A 7 -6.82 -5.12 4.26
CA LEU A 7 -6.87 -4.15 3.17
C LEU A 7 -7.90 -3.05 3.46
N ARG A 8 -9.09 -3.43 3.95
CA ARG A 8 -10.12 -2.46 4.35
C ARG A 8 -9.62 -1.50 5.42
N GLN A 9 -8.88 -1.99 6.42
CA GLN A 9 -8.30 -1.15 7.46
C GLN A 9 -7.18 -0.24 6.92
N LEU A 10 -6.35 -0.74 6.01
CA LEU A 10 -5.29 0.05 5.37
C LEU A 10 -5.87 1.23 4.59
N TYR A 11 -6.81 0.96 3.69
CA TYR A 11 -7.40 1.99 2.83
C TYR A 11 -8.46 2.85 3.55
N GLY A 12 -9.02 2.36 4.66
CA GLY A 12 -9.90 3.14 5.53
C GLY A 12 -9.15 4.01 6.55
N SER A 13 -7.82 3.97 6.58
CA SER A 13 -7.03 4.83 7.46
C SER A 13 -7.16 6.30 7.05
N LYS A 14 -7.10 7.23 8.02
CA LYS A 14 -7.17 8.67 7.74
C LYS A 14 -6.16 9.12 6.67
N SER A 15 -4.92 8.64 6.75
CA SER A 15 -3.89 8.96 5.75
C SER A 15 -4.25 8.48 4.35
N ALA A 16 -4.83 7.29 4.21
CA ALA A 16 -5.26 6.81 2.90
C ALA A 16 -6.44 7.62 2.34
N LEU A 17 -7.40 7.99 3.20
CA LEU A 17 -8.56 8.80 2.82
C LEU A 17 -8.20 10.25 2.46
N ASP A 18 -7.19 10.82 3.14
CA ASP A 18 -6.69 12.17 2.87
C ASP A 18 -5.74 12.23 1.65
N GLY A 19 -5.57 11.13 0.90
CA GLY A 19 -4.69 11.08 -0.27
C GLY A 19 -3.19 11.07 0.05
N ALA A 20 -2.83 10.80 1.31
CA ALA A 20 -1.45 10.80 1.78
C ALA A 20 -0.77 9.44 1.59
N VAL A 21 0.34 9.23 2.30
CA VAL A 21 1.15 8.02 2.22
C VAL A 21 0.85 7.09 3.39
N VAL A 22 0.74 5.79 3.11
CA VAL A 22 0.70 4.74 4.14
C VAL A 22 1.94 3.86 4.04
N ARG A 23 2.44 3.39 5.20
CA ARG A 23 3.61 2.52 5.29
C ARG A 23 3.24 1.18 5.88
N ARG A 24 3.76 0.08 5.30
CA ARG A 24 3.55 -1.29 5.78
C ARG A 24 4.80 -2.12 5.69
N LYS A 25 5.03 -2.99 6.66
CA LYS A 25 6.13 -3.95 6.61
C LYS A 25 5.84 -4.97 5.52
N VAL A 26 6.85 -5.25 4.70
CA VAL A 26 6.77 -6.28 3.64
C VAL A 26 6.43 -7.63 4.25
N ALA A 27 7.03 -7.99 5.39
CA ALA A 27 6.75 -9.26 6.07
C ALA A 27 5.28 -9.40 6.52
N ASP A 28 4.67 -8.31 7.02
CA ASP A 28 3.26 -8.34 7.44
C ASP A 28 2.35 -8.46 6.21
N VAL A 29 2.66 -7.75 5.13
CA VAL A 29 1.94 -7.86 3.85
C VAL A 29 2.01 -9.28 3.32
N ASP A 30 3.21 -9.86 3.28
CA ASP A 30 3.44 -11.19 2.75
C ASP A 30 2.69 -12.26 3.55
N THR A 31 2.74 -12.17 4.88
CA THR A 31 2.07 -13.10 5.79
C THR A 31 0.54 -13.01 5.72
N ILE A 32 -0.02 -11.80 5.55
CA ILE A 32 -1.48 -11.57 5.67
C ILE A 32 -2.19 -11.62 4.32
N VAL A 33 -1.58 -11.07 3.27
CA VAL A 33 -2.20 -10.89 1.94
C VAL A 33 -1.40 -11.62 0.85
N GLY A 34 -0.08 -11.69 1.00
CA GLY A 34 0.87 -12.08 -0.05
C GLY A 34 1.28 -10.86 -0.87
N CYS A 35 2.60 -10.67 -1.05
CA CYS A 35 3.13 -9.51 -1.77
C CYS A 35 2.55 -9.35 -3.20
N PRO A 36 2.46 -10.41 -4.03
CA PRO A 36 1.91 -10.27 -5.39
C PRO A 36 0.45 -9.82 -5.40
N ALA A 37 -0.36 -10.33 -4.48
CA ALA A 37 -1.77 -9.96 -4.37
C ALA A 37 -1.94 -8.52 -3.88
N PHE A 38 -1.12 -8.09 -2.93
CA PHE A 38 -1.09 -6.71 -2.46
C PHE A 38 -0.71 -5.72 -3.57
N GLU A 39 0.36 -6.00 -4.31
CA GLU A 39 0.79 -5.15 -5.43
C GLU A 39 -0.28 -5.05 -6.53
N ALA A 40 -0.95 -6.17 -6.85
CA ALA A 40 -2.06 -6.18 -7.78
C ALA A 40 -3.23 -5.32 -7.27
N ASP A 41 -3.56 -5.38 -5.99
CA ASP A 41 -4.63 -4.55 -5.40
C ASP A 41 -4.29 -3.05 -5.40
N VAL A 42 -3.04 -2.69 -5.09
CA VAL A 42 -2.53 -1.31 -5.21
C VAL A 42 -2.70 -0.80 -6.64
N ARG A 43 -2.25 -1.57 -7.64
CA ARG A 43 -2.40 -1.22 -9.06
C ARG A 43 -3.86 -1.10 -9.47
N ARG A 44 -4.72 -2.04 -9.04
CA ARG A 44 -6.16 -2.05 -9.34
C ARG A 44 -6.88 -0.81 -8.82
N ARG A 45 -6.40 -0.22 -7.72
CA ARG A 45 -6.94 1.01 -7.14
C ARG A 45 -6.44 2.29 -7.81
N GLY A 46 -5.49 2.19 -8.75
CA GLY A 46 -4.85 3.36 -9.36
C GLY A 46 -3.77 4.00 -8.50
N PHE A 47 -3.39 3.36 -7.39
CA PHE A 47 -2.34 3.84 -6.51
C PHE A 47 -0.95 3.39 -6.98
N ARG A 48 0.07 4.04 -6.42
CA ARG A 48 1.48 3.66 -6.61
C ARG A 48 2.07 3.23 -5.28
N ALA A 49 3.01 2.29 -5.33
CA ALA A 49 3.79 1.92 -4.16
C ALA A 49 5.27 1.77 -4.53
N ALA A 50 6.13 2.15 -3.61
CA ALA A 50 7.56 1.88 -3.66
C ALA A 50 7.93 0.94 -2.52
N GLN A 51 8.80 -0.03 -2.78
CA GLN A 51 9.43 -0.81 -1.73
C GLN A 51 10.74 -0.13 -1.35
N ASN A 52 10.89 0.25 -0.09
CA ASN A 52 12.12 0.79 0.48
C ASN A 52 12.56 -0.09 1.65
N GLY A 53 13.55 -0.95 1.39
CA GLY A 53 13.99 -1.97 2.33
C GLY A 53 12.85 -2.91 2.73
N THR A 54 12.55 -2.94 4.03
CA THR A 54 11.51 -3.80 4.62
C THR A 54 10.12 -3.18 4.62
N MET A 55 9.94 -2.02 3.98
CA MET A 55 8.68 -1.27 3.98
C MET A 55 8.15 -1.08 2.57
N TYR A 56 6.86 -1.35 2.39
CA TYR A 56 6.07 -0.73 1.35
C TYR A 56 5.67 0.69 1.78
N VAL A 57 5.84 1.63 0.84
CA VAL A 57 5.39 3.01 0.92
C VAL A 57 4.35 3.19 -0.18
N VAL A 58 3.06 3.26 0.20
CA VAL A 58 1.95 3.37 -0.75
C VAL A 58 1.47 4.82 -0.78
N PHE A 59 1.39 5.38 -1.97
CA PHE A 59 0.86 6.71 -2.26
C PHE A 59 -0.62 6.55 -2.60
N CYS A 60 -1.51 6.94 -1.69
CA CYS A 60 -2.95 6.73 -1.80
C CYS A 60 -3.65 7.83 -2.61
N ASN A 61 -3.05 8.22 -3.73
CA ASN A 61 -3.60 9.21 -4.67
C ASN A 61 -3.25 8.79 -6.11
N HIS A 62 -3.71 9.57 -7.08
CA HIS A 62 -3.49 9.32 -8.51
C HIS A 62 -2.48 10.31 -9.11
N GLU A 63 -1.65 10.93 -8.26
CA GLU A 63 -0.63 11.88 -8.70
C GLU A 63 0.58 11.14 -9.29
N ASP A 64 1.34 11.84 -10.14
CA ASP A 64 2.55 11.29 -10.72
C ASP A 64 3.65 11.09 -9.66
N LEU A 65 4.30 9.92 -9.71
CA LEU A 65 5.41 9.59 -8.82
C LEU A 65 6.73 9.85 -9.54
N ARG A 66 7.50 10.82 -9.02
CA ARG A 66 8.88 11.09 -9.46
C ARG A 66 9.88 10.63 -8.39
N LEU A 67 10.80 9.74 -8.77
CA LEU A 67 11.95 9.41 -7.94
C LEU A 67 12.96 10.57 -8.01
N ILE A 68 13.42 11.04 -6.85
CA ILE A 68 14.46 12.06 -6.71
C ILE A 68 15.67 11.37 -6.07
N GLU A 69 16.85 11.56 -6.66
CA GLU A 69 18.13 11.00 -6.22
C GLU A 69 19.04 12.07 -5.62
#